data_AF-A0A5C8M660-F1
#
_entry.id   AF-A0A5C8M660-F1
#
_cell.length_a   1.000
_cell.length_b   1.000
_cell.length_c   1.000
_cell.angle_alpha   90.00
_cell.angle_beta   90.00
_cell.angle_gamma   90.00
#
_symmetry.space_group_name_H-M   'P 1'
#
loop_
_entity.id
_entity.type
_entity.pdbx_description
1 polymer ?
#
loop_
_entity_poly.entity_id
_entity_poly.type
_entity_poly.pdbx_seq_one_letter_code
_entity_poly.pdbx_strand_id
1 'polypeptide(L)' 'MRDWLYVDDHCSAIERIIEDGTPGEVYNIGGQNERTNTAIADDQP' A
#
# COMPACT_ATOMS: atom_id res chain seq x y z
N MET A 1 8.41 11.58 -3.95
CA MET A 1 8.44 10.29 -3.25
C MET A 1 7.03 9.74 -3.27
N ARG A 2 6.85 8.49 -3.71
CA ARG A 2 5.56 7.80 -3.76
C ARG A 2 5.75 6.48 -3.03
N ASP A 3 4.76 6.08 -2.23
CA ASP A 3 4.73 4.76 -1.64
C ASP A 3 4.07 3.82 -2.64
N TRP A 4 4.81 2.80 -3.06
CA TRP A 4 4.34 1.82 -4.03
C TRP A 4 3.88 0.60 -3.26
N LEU A 5 2.56 0.45 -3.20
CA LEU A 5 1.90 -0.64 -2.53
C LEU A 5 1.59 -1.74 -3.55
N TYR A 6 2.02 -2.96 -3.26
CA TYR A 6 1.70 -4.11 -4.10
C TYR A 6 0.20 -4.45 -3.98
N VAL A 7 -0.40 -4.88 -5.09
CA VAL A 7 -1.86 -5.09 -5.16
C VAL A 7 -2.32 -6.15 -4.15
N ASP A 8 -1.59 -7.25 -4.00
CA ASP A 8 -1.97 -8.32 -3.07
C ASP A 8 -1.86 -7.89 -1.60
N ASP A 9 -0.88 -7.04 -1.27
CA ASP A 9 -0.76 -6.46 0.07
C ASP A 9 -1.93 -5.51 0.37
N HIS A 10 -2.36 -4.74 -0.64
CA HIS A 10 -3.53 -3.87 -0.51
C HIS A 10 -4.81 -4.68 -0.26
N CYS A 11 -5.03 -5.75 -1.03
CA CYS A 11 -6.18 -6.62 -0.85
C CYS A 11 -6.18 -7.28 0.54
N SER A 12 -5.03 -7.80 0.99
CA SER A 12 -4.89 -8.44 2.31
C SER A 12 -5.15 -7.44 3.45
N ALA A 13 -4.71 -6.19 3.30
CA ALA A 13 -4.97 -5.14 4.28
C ALA A 13 -6.46 -4.76 4.35
N ILE A 14 -7.18 -4.74 3.20
CA ILE A 14 -8.62 -4.53 3.17
C ILE A 14 -9.35 -5.67 3.89
N GLU A 15 -8.98 -6.93 3.62
CA GLU A 15 -9.57 -8.09 4.30
C GLU A 15 -9.42 -7.97 5.82
N ARG A 16 -8.22 -7.60 6.29
CA ARG A 16 -7.95 -7.38 7.72
C ARG A 16 -8.81 -6.28 8.35
N ILE A 17 -9.11 -5.21 7.61
CA ILE A 17 -9.98 -4.12 8.07
C ILE A 17 -11.44 -4.55 8.10
N ILE A 18 -11.87 -5.42 7.17
CA ILE A 18 -13.22 -5.96 7.17
C ILE A 18 -13.43 -6.87 8.38
N GLU A 19 -12.45 -7.70 8.72
CA GLU A 19 -12.56 -8.67 9.83
C GLU A 19 -12.58 -8.00 11.20
N ASP A 20 -11.75 -6.97 11.40
CA ASP A 20 -11.40 -6.47 12.74
C ASP A 20 -11.38 -4.93 12.83
N GLY A 21 -11.75 -4.24 11.76
CA GLY A 21 -11.81 -2.78 11.74
C GLY A 21 -12.93 -2.22 12.59
N THR A 22 -12.75 -1.00 13.06
CA THR A 22 -13.75 -0.24 13.82
C THR A 22 -14.60 0.57 12.84
N PRO A 23 -15.93 0.39 12.82
CA PRO A 23 -16.81 1.17 11.97
C PRO A 23 -16.68 2.68 12.23
N GLY A 24 -16.51 3.46 11.16
CA GLY A 24 -16.35 4.92 11.23
C GLY A 24 -14.90 5.40 11.33
N GLU A 25 -13.94 4.51 11.54
CA GLU A 25 -12.51 4.85 11.51
C GLU A 25 -11.95 4.87 10.08
N VAL A 26 -10.85 5.60 9.90
CA VAL A 26 -10.11 5.69 8.63
C VAL A 26 -8.76 5.01 8.78
N TYR A 27 -8.44 4.10 7.85
CA TYR A 27 -7.22 3.31 7.85
C TYR A 27 -6.34 3.66 6.65
N ASN A 28 -5.09 4.05 6.92
CA ASN A 28 -4.09 4.27 5.87
C ASN A 28 -3.37 2.95 5.57
N ILE A 29 -3.31 2.56 4.30
CA ILE A 29 -2.61 1.37 3.82
C ILE A 29 -1.45 1.83 2.93
N GLY A 30 -0.23 1.49 3.30
CA GLY A 30 1.00 1.86 2.58
C GLY A 30 1.96 0.67 2.47
N GLY A 31 2.80 0.68 1.45
CA GLY A 31 3.73 -0.40 1.11
C GLY A 31 5.07 -0.32 1.83
N GLN A 32 5.29 0.70 2.68
CA GLN A 32 6.58 1.00 3.34
C GLN A 32 7.76 1.07 2.37
N ASN A 33 7.49 1.37 1.09
CA ASN A 33 8.47 1.37 0.03
C ASN A 33 8.49 2.75 -0.63
N GLU A 34 8.99 3.71 0.14
CA GLU A 34 9.22 5.07 -0.35
C GLU A 34 10.30 5.06 -1.43
N ARG A 35 9.87 5.12 -2.69
CA ARG A 35 10.76 5.24 -3.85
C ARG A 35 10.52 6.55 -4.58
N THR A 36 11.57 7.09 -5.17
CA THR A 36 11.44 8.22 -6.10
C THR A 36 10.99 7.69 -7.46
N ASN A 37 10.26 8.50 -8.22
CA ASN A 37 9.74 8.07 -9.53
C ASN A 37 10.87 7.68 -10.50
N THR A 38 12.02 8.36 -10.42
CA THR A 38 13.21 8.04 -11.23
C THR A 38 13.74 6.64 -10.92
N ALA A 39 13.80 6.25 -9.65
CA ALA A 39 14.30 4.93 -9.25
C ALA A 39 13.43 3.77 -9.77
N ILE A 40 12.13 4.00 -10.00
CA ILE A 40 11.23 2.99 -10.55
C ILE A 40 11.31 2.94 -12.07
N ALA A 41 11.53 4.08 -12.73
CA ALA A 41 11.71 4.11 -14.17
C ALA A 41 12.99 3.35 -14.60
N ASP A 42 14.03 3.40 -13.77
CA ASP A 42 15.32 2.75 -14.05
C ASP A 42 15.36 1.25 -13.69
N ASP A 43 14.40 0.75 -12.91
CA ASP A 43 14.34 -0.65 -12.41
C ASP A 43 13.35 -1.54 -13.20
N GLN A 44 12.66 -0.96 -14.20
CA GLN A 44 11.77 -1.69 -15.11
C GLN A 44 12.59 -2.27 -16.28
N PRO A 45 12.53 -3.59 -16.56
CA PRO A 45 13.24 -4.20 -17.69
C PRO A 45 12.70 -3.79 -19.07
#